data_AF-A0A0K2RIW1-F1
#
_entry.id   AF-A0A0K2RIW1-F1
#
_cell.length_a   1.000
_cell.length_b   1.000
_cell.length_c   1.000
_cell.angle_alpha   90.00
_cell.angle_beta   90.00
_cell.angle_gamma   90.00
#
_symmetry.space_group_name_H-M   'P 1'
#
loop_
_entity.id
_entity.type
_entity.pdbx_description
1 polymer ?
#
loop_
_entity_poly.entity_id
_entity_poly.type
_entity_poly.pdbx_seq_one_letter_code
_entity_poly.pdbx_strand_id
1 'polypeptide(L)'
;MNFPNPLIPGFNPDPSVVKVGEDYYLATSTFEYLPGIPVYHSTDLVNWDRIGHVVDREGQLDSRDVPTLGGAWAPTIRFHDGLFYVAVTDAMARGTLVFTAEDPAGPWSDGLAIEGAIGIDQDLAWDEDGTAYMTYSGLDTVTGNIGEHGGILQVRVDLETGKALEVPRSVWSGTGLMFPEAPHLYRHGDYWYLMIAEGGTERGHSVSIARGTSPAGPFEGNPANPILSARSTERPSRTPATATSCRRPTAAGPWCSWACGPRA
;
A
#
# COMPACT_ATOMS: atom_id res chain seq x y z
N MET A 1 10.18 23.58 11.58
CA MET A 1 9.24 23.04 12.58
C MET A 1 9.67 21.62 12.89
N ASN A 2 9.65 21.22 14.15
CA ASN A 2 9.94 19.84 14.58
C ASN A 2 8.60 19.12 14.74
N PHE A 3 8.34 18.08 13.95
CA PHE A 3 7.11 17.30 14.06
C PHE A 3 7.37 16.08 14.97
N PRO A 4 6.48 15.77 15.92
CA PRO A 4 6.64 14.60 16.77
C PRO A 4 6.35 13.35 15.96
N ASN A 5 7.37 12.56 15.62
CA ASN A 5 7.18 11.21 15.11
C ASN A 5 7.12 10.20 16.28
N PRO A 6 6.19 9.22 16.25
CA PRO A 6 5.18 8.99 15.22
C PRO A 6 3.99 9.96 15.29
N LEU A 7 3.45 10.34 14.13
CA LEU A 7 2.27 11.22 14.02
C LEU A 7 0.96 10.51 14.37
N ILE A 8 0.88 9.20 14.07
CA ILE A 8 -0.20 8.31 14.52
C ILE A 8 0.44 7.22 15.39
N PRO A 9 0.36 7.32 16.74
CA PRO A 9 1.01 6.37 17.63
C PRO A 9 0.24 5.03 17.74
N GLY A 10 0.90 4.01 18.30
CA GLY A 10 0.28 2.70 18.55
C GLY A 10 0.40 1.74 17.36
N PHE A 11 -0.53 0.79 17.28
CA PHE A 11 -0.58 -0.21 16.22
C PHE A 11 -1.25 0.38 14.96
N ASN A 12 -0.45 1.08 14.16
CA ASN A 12 -0.86 1.74 12.92
C ASN A 12 0.20 1.49 11.83
N PRO A 13 0.32 0.24 11.35
CA PRO A 13 1.34 -0.16 10.39
C PRO A 13 0.92 0.17 8.95
N ASP A 14 1.87 0.09 8.04
CA ASP A 14 1.63 0.16 6.59
C ASP A 14 0.75 1.34 6.14
N PRO A 15 1.13 2.59 6.47
CA PRO A 15 0.32 3.74 6.15
C PRO A 15 0.26 3.96 4.63
N SER A 16 -0.95 3.90 4.08
CA SER A 16 -1.23 4.38 2.72
C SER A 16 -2.02 5.66 2.76
N VAL A 17 -1.57 6.68 2.01
CA VAL A 17 -2.17 8.01 1.99
C VAL A 17 -2.60 8.40 0.58
N VAL A 18 -3.75 9.07 0.49
CA VAL A 18 -4.24 9.73 -0.73
C VAL A 18 -4.64 11.18 -0.43
N LYS A 19 -4.43 12.07 -1.39
CA LYS A 19 -4.91 13.46 -1.33
C LYS A 19 -6.14 13.60 -2.23
N VAL A 20 -7.21 14.21 -1.73
CA VAL A 20 -8.41 14.55 -2.52
C VAL A 20 -8.77 16.00 -2.25
N GLY A 21 -8.65 16.87 -3.26
CA GLY A 21 -8.77 18.31 -3.06
C GLY A 21 -7.70 18.83 -2.11
N GLU A 22 -8.13 19.39 -0.97
CA GLU A 22 -7.27 19.90 0.10
C GLU A 22 -7.12 18.93 1.28
N ASP A 23 -7.81 17.80 1.24
CA ASP A 23 -7.88 16.81 2.31
C ASP A 23 -6.94 15.62 2.05
N TYR A 24 -6.52 14.99 3.14
CA TYR A 24 -5.68 13.80 3.15
C TYR A 24 -6.38 12.67 3.89
N TYR A 25 -6.31 11.48 3.32
CA TYR A 25 -6.88 10.27 3.91
C TYR A 25 -5.80 9.21 4.02
N LEU A 26 -5.74 8.52 5.16
CA LEU A 26 -4.75 7.49 5.43
C LEU A 26 -5.40 6.22 5.95
N ALA A 27 -5.00 5.07 5.41
CA ALA A 27 -5.42 3.75 5.89
C ALA A 27 -4.21 2.96 6.43
N THR A 28 -4.44 2.10 7.43
CA THR A 28 -3.40 1.24 8.03
C THR A 28 -3.87 -0.20 8.13
N SER A 29 -2.93 -1.15 8.13
CA SER A 29 -3.22 -2.56 8.32
C SER A 29 -3.78 -2.86 9.72
N THR A 30 -4.57 -3.92 9.85
CA THR A 30 -5.17 -4.34 11.13
C THR A 30 -5.03 -5.82 11.42
N PHE A 31 -4.57 -6.62 10.46
CA PHE A 31 -4.47 -8.07 10.59
C PHE A 31 -5.83 -8.66 11.02
N GLU A 32 -5.87 -9.49 12.06
CA GLU A 32 -7.09 -10.15 12.55
C GLU A 32 -8.07 -9.23 13.31
N TYR A 33 -7.72 -7.97 13.59
CA TYR A 33 -8.53 -7.09 14.41
C TYR A 33 -9.71 -6.47 13.63
N LEU A 34 -10.90 -6.50 14.26
CA LEU A 34 -12.12 -5.85 13.79
C LEU A 34 -12.64 -4.79 14.80
N PRO A 35 -13.29 -3.70 14.35
CA PRO A 35 -13.42 -3.29 12.96
C PRO A 35 -12.06 -3.00 12.32
N GLY A 36 -11.89 -3.43 11.07
CA GLY A 36 -10.61 -3.50 10.37
C GLY A 36 -10.35 -2.28 9.50
N ILE A 37 -9.06 -2.05 9.18
CA ILE A 37 -8.56 -1.00 8.29
C ILE A 37 -9.14 0.40 8.67
N PRO A 38 -8.64 1.02 9.76
CA PRO A 38 -9.09 2.36 10.13
C PRO A 38 -8.71 3.37 9.05
N VAL A 39 -9.60 4.35 8.84
CA VAL A 39 -9.36 5.48 7.94
C VAL A 39 -9.20 6.75 8.78
N TYR A 40 -8.12 7.47 8.52
CA TYR A 40 -7.78 8.73 9.16
C TYR A 40 -7.94 9.89 8.17
N HIS A 41 -8.31 11.06 8.65
CA HIS A 41 -8.40 12.31 7.89
C HIS A 41 -7.45 13.37 8.46
N SER A 42 -6.88 14.18 7.58
CA SER A 42 -6.07 15.34 7.93
C SER A 42 -6.18 16.43 6.86
N THR A 43 -5.96 17.68 7.24
CA THR A 43 -5.80 18.83 6.33
C THR A 43 -4.38 19.40 6.33
N ASP A 44 -3.53 18.96 7.27
CA ASP A 44 -2.20 19.54 7.50
C ASP A 44 -1.07 18.50 7.49
N LEU A 45 -1.40 17.21 7.32
CA LEU A 45 -0.47 16.07 7.38
C LEU A 45 0.19 15.89 8.75
N VAL A 46 -0.33 16.52 9.80
CA VAL A 46 0.24 16.50 11.16
C VAL A 46 -0.77 15.96 12.15
N ASN A 47 -1.98 16.52 12.16
CA ASN A 47 -3.07 16.12 13.02
C ASN A 47 -3.99 15.17 12.24
N TRP A 48 -4.27 14.00 12.83
CA TRP A 48 -5.05 12.95 12.19
C TRP A 48 -6.20 12.52 13.07
N ASP A 49 -7.41 12.60 12.53
CA ASP A 49 -8.63 12.13 13.18
C ASP A 49 -9.08 10.82 12.53
N ARG A 50 -9.37 9.78 13.33
CA ARG A 50 -9.95 8.55 12.80
C ARG A 50 -11.42 8.79 12.47
N ILE A 51 -11.78 8.68 11.20
CA ILE A 51 -13.13 8.97 10.69
C ILE A 51 -13.99 7.73 10.51
N GLY A 52 -13.39 6.54 10.43
CA GLY A 52 -14.13 5.30 10.20
C GLY A 52 -13.23 4.09 10.04
N HIS A 53 -13.83 3.01 9.52
CA HIS A 53 -13.19 1.74 9.21
C HIS A 53 -13.71 1.25 7.84
N VAL A 54 -12.85 0.65 7.03
CA VAL A 54 -13.29 0.03 5.77
C VAL A 54 -14.09 -1.24 6.05
N VAL A 55 -13.67 -1.99 7.08
CA VAL A 55 -14.25 -3.27 7.47
C VAL A 55 -14.98 -3.10 8.79
N ASP A 56 -16.30 -2.95 8.74
CA ASP A 56 -17.16 -2.76 9.91
C ASP A 56 -18.33 -3.75 9.96
N ARG A 57 -18.46 -4.62 8.95
CA ARG A 57 -19.49 -5.65 8.84
C ARG A 57 -18.91 -7.04 8.67
N GLU A 58 -19.62 -8.03 9.18
CA GLU A 58 -19.30 -9.44 8.98
C GLU A 58 -19.32 -9.79 7.48
N GLY A 59 -18.35 -10.60 7.02
CA GLY A 59 -18.24 -11.05 5.64
C GLY A 59 -17.38 -10.16 4.73
N GLN A 60 -17.06 -8.93 5.13
CA GLN A 60 -16.11 -8.08 4.39
C GLN A 60 -14.69 -8.67 4.39
N LEU A 61 -14.27 -9.25 5.52
CA LEU A 61 -13.08 -10.12 5.64
C LEU A 61 -13.50 -11.49 6.15
N ASP A 62 -12.75 -12.53 5.80
CA ASP A 62 -12.92 -13.87 6.39
C ASP A 62 -12.00 -14.05 7.62
N SER A 63 -12.23 -13.21 8.63
CA SER A 63 -11.34 -13.10 9.80
C SER A 63 -11.76 -13.98 10.98
N ARG A 64 -12.82 -14.78 10.87
CA ARG A 64 -13.39 -15.54 11.99
C ARG A 64 -12.44 -16.60 12.54
N ASP A 65 -11.84 -17.35 11.63
CA ASP A 65 -10.96 -18.49 11.94
C ASP A 65 -9.53 -18.24 11.43
N VAL A 66 -9.22 -16.99 11.06
CA VAL A 66 -7.90 -16.62 10.55
C VAL A 66 -6.86 -16.74 11.68
N PRO A 67 -5.71 -17.38 11.44
CA PRO A 67 -4.66 -17.46 12.45
C PRO A 67 -4.10 -16.07 12.79
N THR A 68 -3.45 -15.95 13.95
CA THR A 68 -2.67 -14.75 14.31
C THR A 68 -1.69 -14.41 13.18
N LEU A 69 -1.59 -13.12 12.86
CA LEU A 69 -0.87 -12.56 11.70
C LEU A 69 -1.58 -12.74 10.35
N GLY A 70 -2.80 -13.27 10.29
CA GLY A 70 -3.63 -13.23 9.07
C GLY A 70 -4.59 -12.04 9.04
N GLY A 71 -5.57 -12.05 8.15
CA GLY A 71 -6.55 -10.96 7.99
C GLY A 71 -6.00 -9.81 7.16
N ALA A 72 -6.38 -8.57 7.47
CA ALA A 72 -6.07 -7.40 6.63
C ALA A 72 -4.61 -6.92 6.77
N TRP A 73 -3.76 -7.31 5.82
CA TRP A 73 -2.38 -6.81 5.69
C TRP A 73 -2.35 -5.39 5.09
N ALA A 74 -1.22 -4.95 4.52
CA ALA A 74 -1.03 -3.58 4.05
C ALA A 74 -2.15 -3.13 3.09
N PRO A 75 -2.97 -2.14 3.48
CA PRO A 75 -3.96 -1.57 2.59
C PRO A 75 -3.34 -0.47 1.74
N THR A 76 -3.84 -0.30 0.52
CA THR A 76 -3.56 0.85 -0.32
C THR A 76 -4.83 1.64 -0.58
N ILE A 77 -4.85 2.91 -0.18
CA ILE A 77 -5.97 3.82 -0.46
C ILE A 77 -5.66 4.67 -1.69
N ARG A 78 -6.61 4.74 -2.64
CA ARG A 78 -6.55 5.57 -3.84
C ARG A 78 -7.88 6.27 -4.07
N PHE A 79 -7.85 7.32 -4.87
CA PHE A 79 -9.04 8.05 -5.29
C PHE A 79 -8.98 8.23 -6.80
N HIS A 80 -10.03 7.79 -7.48
CA HIS A 80 -10.13 7.85 -8.94
C HIS A 80 -11.59 8.07 -9.32
N ASP A 81 -11.84 9.01 -10.23
CA ASP A 81 -13.15 9.31 -10.80
C ASP A 81 -14.32 9.43 -9.79
N GLY A 82 -14.04 10.10 -8.66
CA GLY A 82 -15.06 10.37 -7.63
C GLY A 82 -15.21 9.29 -6.56
N LEU A 83 -14.46 8.18 -6.67
CA LEU A 83 -14.59 7.03 -5.78
C LEU A 83 -13.26 6.75 -5.06
N PHE A 84 -13.37 6.41 -3.78
CA PHE A 84 -12.26 5.84 -3.01
C PHE A 84 -12.15 4.36 -3.28
N TYR A 85 -10.91 3.88 -3.41
CA TYR A 85 -10.57 2.48 -3.53
C TYR A 85 -9.62 2.10 -2.39
N VAL A 86 -9.88 0.98 -1.73
CA VAL A 86 -8.93 0.35 -0.81
C VAL A 86 -8.63 -1.06 -1.31
N ALA A 87 -7.42 -1.26 -1.83
CA ALA A 87 -6.91 -2.59 -2.16
C ALA A 87 -6.19 -3.16 -0.94
N VAL A 88 -6.42 -4.43 -0.61
CA VAL A 88 -5.84 -5.07 0.58
C VAL A 88 -5.73 -6.58 0.36
N THR A 89 -4.82 -7.21 1.10
CA THR A 89 -4.78 -8.66 1.21
C THR A 89 -5.53 -9.11 2.46
N ASP A 90 -6.54 -9.95 2.27
CA ASP A 90 -7.13 -10.79 3.31
C ASP A 90 -6.28 -12.07 3.44
N ALA A 91 -5.18 -11.95 4.17
CA ALA A 91 -4.11 -12.93 4.22
C ALA A 91 -4.53 -14.21 4.96
N MET A 92 -4.12 -15.36 4.42
CA MET A 92 -4.51 -16.70 4.88
C MET A 92 -6.04 -16.94 4.81
N ALA A 93 -6.73 -16.13 4.00
CA ALA A 93 -8.18 -16.09 3.86
C ALA A 93 -8.54 -15.84 2.38
N ARG A 94 -9.34 -14.81 2.07
CA ARG A 94 -9.87 -14.56 0.71
C ARG A 94 -8.84 -14.10 -0.32
N GLY A 95 -7.65 -13.66 0.11
CA GLY A 95 -6.63 -13.11 -0.78
C GLY A 95 -6.87 -11.64 -1.13
N THR A 96 -6.63 -11.27 -2.39
CA THR A 96 -6.74 -9.88 -2.83
C THR A 96 -8.18 -9.39 -2.86
N LEU A 97 -8.47 -8.32 -2.12
CA LEU A 97 -9.77 -7.64 -2.08
C LEU A 97 -9.64 -6.16 -2.46
N VAL A 98 -10.67 -5.62 -3.12
CA VAL A 98 -10.83 -4.19 -3.38
C VAL A 98 -12.17 -3.70 -2.82
N PHE A 99 -12.11 -2.72 -1.94
CA PHE A 99 -13.25 -2.02 -1.36
C PHE A 99 -13.43 -0.66 -2.03
N THR A 100 -14.67 -0.19 -2.08
CA THR A 100 -15.01 1.10 -2.68
C THR A 100 -15.98 1.90 -1.82
N ALA A 101 -15.87 3.22 -1.84
CA ALA A 101 -16.79 4.14 -1.18
C ALA A 101 -16.79 5.52 -1.83
N GLU A 102 -17.91 6.22 -1.83
CA GLU A 102 -17.99 7.63 -2.24
C GLU A 102 -17.51 8.57 -1.11
N ASP A 103 -17.73 8.17 0.15
CA ASP A 103 -17.29 8.86 1.36
C ASP A 103 -16.22 7.99 2.06
N PRO A 104 -15.02 8.53 2.38
CA PRO A 104 -13.97 7.76 3.03
C PRO A 104 -14.32 7.36 4.48
N ALA A 105 -15.33 7.97 5.10
CA ALA A 105 -15.91 7.52 6.37
C ALA A 105 -16.87 6.32 6.20
N GLY A 106 -17.22 5.96 4.96
CA GLY A 106 -18.12 4.88 4.60
C GLY A 106 -19.55 5.32 4.30
N PRO A 107 -20.45 4.37 4.00
CA PRO A 107 -20.22 2.93 4.01
C PRO A 107 -19.33 2.46 2.85
N TRP A 108 -18.43 1.52 3.14
CA TRP A 108 -17.62 0.83 2.14
C TRP A 108 -18.37 -0.38 1.58
N SER A 109 -18.07 -0.78 0.34
CA SER A 109 -18.60 -2.00 -0.28
C SER A 109 -18.14 -3.28 0.43
N ASP A 110 -18.60 -4.46 -0.03
CA ASP A 110 -18.38 -5.73 0.67
C ASP A 110 -17.02 -6.41 0.36
N GLY A 111 -16.17 -5.77 -0.44
CA GLY A 111 -14.85 -6.28 -0.84
C GLY A 111 -14.94 -7.20 -2.05
N LEU A 112 -14.65 -6.66 -3.23
CA LEU A 112 -14.54 -7.39 -4.49
C LEU A 112 -13.25 -8.23 -4.49
N ALA A 113 -13.36 -9.54 -4.65
CA ALA A 113 -12.20 -10.40 -4.82
C ALA A 113 -11.59 -10.24 -6.22
N ILE A 114 -10.26 -10.17 -6.29
CA ILE A 114 -9.55 -10.06 -7.57
C ILE A 114 -8.93 -11.41 -7.95
N GLU A 115 -9.54 -12.07 -8.92
CA GLU A 115 -9.08 -13.33 -9.48
C GLU A 115 -7.83 -13.11 -10.36
N GLY A 116 -6.78 -13.90 -10.13
CA GLY A 116 -5.56 -13.89 -10.95
C GLY A 116 -4.47 -12.90 -10.51
N ALA A 117 -4.68 -12.17 -9.40
CA ALA A 117 -3.68 -11.30 -8.77
C ALA A 117 -3.33 -11.82 -7.36
N ILE A 118 -2.69 -13.00 -7.28
CA ILE A 118 -2.34 -13.65 -6.01
C ILE A 118 -1.02 -13.07 -5.50
N GLY A 119 -1.05 -12.46 -4.31
CA GLY A 119 0.11 -11.84 -3.69
C GLY A 119 -0.28 -11.04 -2.45
N ILE A 120 0.63 -10.16 -2.01
CA ILE A 120 0.41 -9.20 -0.93
C ILE A 120 0.63 -7.75 -1.39
N ASP A 121 0.20 -6.80 -0.56
CA ASP A 121 0.49 -5.38 -0.69
C ASP A 121 0.07 -4.77 -2.04
N GLN A 122 -1.21 -4.94 -2.39
CA GLN A 122 -1.73 -4.48 -3.67
C GLN A 122 -1.81 -2.96 -3.73
N ASP A 123 -1.33 -2.40 -4.83
CA ASP A 123 -1.51 -1.01 -5.22
C ASP A 123 -2.31 -0.92 -6.51
N LEU A 124 -3.11 0.14 -6.61
CA LEU A 124 -3.87 0.50 -7.80
C LEU A 124 -3.34 1.81 -8.38
N ALA A 125 -3.14 1.81 -9.70
CA ALA A 125 -2.83 2.99 -10.46
C ALA A 125 -3.56 2.94 -11.82
N TRP A 126 -3.88 4.11 -12.36
CA TRP A 126 -4.59 4.24 -13.63
C TRP A 126 -3.73 4.97 -14.64
N ASP A 127 -3.62 4.42 -15.85
CA ASP A 127 -3.00 5.11 -16.98
C ASP A 127 -3.96 6.16 -17.58
N GLU A 128 -3.47 6.97 -18.52
CA GLU A 128 -4.26 8.07 -19.13
C GLU A 128 -5.55 7.62 -19.80
N ASP A 129 -5.58 6.40 -20.31
CA ASP A 129 -6.73 5.82 -20.98
C ASP A 129 -7.75 5.21 -20.01
N GLY A 130 -7.52 5.32 -18.70
CA GLY A 130 -8.35 4.74 -17.64
C GLY A 130 -8.04 3.27 -17.34
N THR A 131 -7.03 2.66 -17.98
CA THR A 131 -6.62 1.29 -17.68
C THR A 131 -6.13 1.18 -16.24
N ALA A 132 -6.76 0.31 -15.44
CA ALA A 132 -6.33 0.01 -14.09
C ALA A 132 -5.21 -1.04 -14.07
N TYR A 133 -4.10 -0.69 -13.44
CA TYR A 133 -2.98 -1.57 -13.14
C TYR A 133 -2.99 -1.91 -11.66
N MET A 134 -2.94 -3.20 -11.35
CA MET A 134 -2.66 -3.70 -10.01
C MET A 134 -1.21 -4.14 -9.93
N THR A 135 -0.44 -3.53 -9.03
CA THR A 135 0.96 -3.88 -8.75
C THR A 135 1.04 -4.44 -7.34
N TYR A 136 1.74 -5.56 -7.14
CA TYR A 136 1.71 -6.28 -5.86
C TYR A 136 2.98 -7.11 -5.66
N SER A 137 3.23 -7.52 -4.41
CA SER A 137 4.32 -8.42 -4.08
C SER A 137 3.91 -9.87 -4.29
N GLY A 138 4.72 -10.64 -5.03
CA GLY A 138 4.45 -12.03 -5.38
C GLY A 138 4.65 -13.04 -4.24
N LEU A 139 4.26 -12.71 -3.01
CA LEU A 139 4.23 -13.64 -1.87
C LEU A 139 2.84 -14.27 -1.76
N ASP A 140 2.73 -15.59 -1.88
CA ASP A 140 1.43 -16.28 -1.86
C ASP A 140 1.03 -16.70 -0.44
N THR A 141 0.10 -15.95 0.16
CA THR A 141 -0.46 -16.25 1.48
C THR A 141 -1.73 -17.11 1.44
N VAL A 142 -2.26 -17.44 0.26
CA VAL A 142 -3.55 -18.11 0.09
C VAL A 142 -3.36 -19.59 -0.19
N THR A 143 -2.43 -19.94 -1.09
CA THR A 143 -2.15 -21.33 -1.44
C THR A 143 -1.11 -22.00 -0.53
N GLY A 144 -0.52 -21.23 0.39
CA GLY A 144 0.49 -21.70 1.34
C GLY A 144 1.91 -21.77 0.77
N ASN A 145 2.14 -21.29 -0.46
CA ASN A 145 3.48 -21.19 -1.05
C ASN A 145 4.24 -19.93 -0.55
N ILE A 146 4.41 -19.81 0.77
CA ILE A 146 5.09 -18.67 1.41
C ILE A 146 6.62 -18.75 1.23
N GLY A 147 7.15 -19.89 0.78
CA GLY A 147 8.59 -20.12 0.60
C GLY A 147 9.20 -19.52 -0.67
N GLU A 148 8.38 -19.13 -1.63
CA GLU A 148 8.80 -18.53 -2.90
C GLU A 148 8.29 -17.09 -2.99
N HIS A 149 9.17 -16.17 -3.41
CA HIS A 149 8.85 -14.76 -3.57
C HIS A 149 8.99 -14.35 -5.03
N GLY A 150 7.86 -14.07 -5.71
CA GLY A 150 7.79 -13.75 -7.14
C GLY A 150 8.34 -12.37 -7.55
N GLY A 151 8.79 -11.58 -6.57
CA GLY A 151 9.24 -10.20 -6.77
C GLY A 151 8.05 -9.25 -6.87
N ILE A 152 8.23 -8.09 -7.52
CA ILE A 152 7.11 -7.19 -7.78
C ILE A 152 6.43 -7.61 -9.09
N LEU A 153 5.16 -7.97 -8.98
CA LEU A 153 4.31 -8.39 -10.08
C LEU A 153 3.30 -7.29 -10.42
N GLN A 154 2.85 -7.28 -11.67
CA GLN A 154 1.84 -6.34 -12.14
C GLN A 154 0.91 -7.00 -13.14
N VAL A 155 -0.36 -6.62 -13.11
CA VAL A 155 -1.38 -7.07 -14.05
C VAL A 155 -2.42 -5.97 -14.28
N ARG A 156 -2.97 -5.88 -15.49
CA ARG A 156 -4.18 -5.08 -15.72
C ARG A 156 -5.39 -5.78 -15.13
N VAL A 157 -6.28 -5.03 -14.49
CA VAL A 157 -7.45 -5.58 -13.81
C VAL A 157 -8.73 -4.88 -14.27
N ASP A 158 -9.80 -5.65 -14.33
CA ASP A 158 -11.16 -5.15 -14.42
C ASP A 158 -11.75 -5.10 -13.01
N LEU A 159 -11.95 -3.88 -12.51
CA LEU A 159 -12.47 -3.60 -11.17
C LEU A 159 -14.01 -3.69 -11.08
N GLU A 160 -14.71 -3.91 -12.20
CA GLU A 160 -16.14 -4.23 -12.18
C GLU A 160 -16.35 -5.73 -12.00
N THR A 161 -15.56 -6.54 -12.72
CA THR A 161 -15.71 -8.01 -12.70
C THR A 161 -14.77 -8.72 -11.74
N GLY A 162 -13.77 -8.02 -11.20
CA GLY A 162 -12.78 -8.57 -10.27
C GLY A 162 -11.79 -9.52 -10.94
N LYS A 163 -11.41 -9.28 -12.20
CA LYS A 163 -10.59 -10.20 -12.98
C LYS A 163 -9.30 -9.57 -13.48
N ALA A 164 -8.21 -10.32 -13.36
CA ALA A 164 -7.00 -10.09 -14.14
C ALA A 164 -7.31 -10.24 -15.65
N LEU A 165 -6.90 -9.24 -16.43
CA LEU A 165 -7.12 -9.19 -17.88
C LEU A 165 -6.01 -9.88 -18.68
N GLU A 166 -4.96 -10.33 -18.00
CA GLU A 166 -3.78 -10.95 -18.59
C GLU A 166 -3.00 -11.74 -17.54
N VAL A 167 -1.94 -12.42 -17.96
CA VAL A 167 -1.02 -13.08 -17.03
C VAL A 167 -0.15 -12.01 -16.34
N PRO A 168 -0.02 -12.06 -14.99
CA PRO A 168 0.87 -11.15 -14.27
C PRO A 168 2.32 -11.23 -14.75
N ARG A 169 2.98 -10.08 -14.81
CA ARG A 169 4.38 -9.94 -15.22
C ARG A 169 5.22 -9.37 -14.09
N SER A 170 6.46 -9.83 -13.98
CA SER A 170 7.43 -9.18 -13.10
C SER A 170 7.86 -7.85 -13.68
N VAL A 171 7.76 -6.79 -12.88
CA VAL A 171 8.13 -5.41 -13.30
C VAL A 171 9.41 -4.93 -12.63
N TRP A 172 9.76 -5.46 -11.47
CA TRP A 172 11.02 -5.16 -10.81
C TRP A 172 11.40 -6.21 -9.74
N SER A 173 12.69 -6.52 -9.62
CA SER A 173 13.22 -7.44 -8.61
C SER A 173 13.59 -6.76 -7.29
N GLY A 174 13.44 -5.43 -7.19
CA GLY A 174 14.05 -4.64 -6.12
C GLY A 174 15.55 -4.45 -6.34
N THR A 175 16.26 -4.02 -5.30
CA THR A 175 17.71 -3.74 -5.37
C THR A 175 18.58 -4.96 -5.06
N GLY A 176 17.95 -6.09 -4.75
CA GLY A 176 18.61 -7.33 -4.31
C GLY A 176 18.53 -7.57 -2.80
N LEU A 177 17.81 -6.73 -2.06
CA LEU A 177 17.45 -7.02 -0.66
C LEU A 177 16.28 -8.02 -0.61
N MET A 178 16.13 -8.69 0.53
CA MET A 178 15.08 -9.71 0.74
C MET A 178 13.69 -9.07 0.81
N PHE A 179 12.64 -9.79 0.42
CA PHE A 179 11.23 -9.34 0.50
C PHE A 179 10.97 -7.98 -0.19
N PRO A 180 11.18 -7.85 -1.52
CA PRO A 180 10.70 -6.68 -2.24
C PRO A 180 9.17 -6.65 -2.20
N GLU A 181 8.60 -5.72 -1.46
CA GLU A 181 7.17 -5.66 -1.13
C GLU A 181 6.65 -4.20 -1.14
N ALA A 182 5.42 -3.97 -0.69
CA ALA A 182 4.78 -2.64 -0.69
C ALA A 182 4.97 -1.81 -1.97
N PRO A 183 4.71 -2.37 -3.17
CA PRO A 183 4.83 -1.60 -4.39
C PRO A 183 3.79 -0.48 -4.42
N HIS A 184 4.24 0.73 -4.75
CA HIS A 184 3.35 1.84 -5.04
C HIS A 184 3.81 2.55 -6.31
N LEU A 185 2.88 2.66 -7.27
CA LEU A 185 3.12 3.24 -8.57
C LEU A 185 2.57 4.68 -8.63
N TYR A 186 3.44 5.63 -8.95
CA TYR A 186 3.09 7.04 -9.03
C TYR A 186 3.47 7.61 -10.38
N ARG A 187 2.59 8.41 -10.97
CA ARG A 187 2.96 9.24 -12.11
C ARG A 187 3.41 10.64 -11.65
N HIS A 188 4.59 11.05 -12.08
CA HIS A 188 5.09 12.40 -11.84
C HIS A 188 5.85 12.94 -13.05
N GLY A 189 5.25 13.94 -13.71
CA GLY A 189 5.75 14.44 -14.99
C GLY A 189 5.69 13.33 -16.04
N ASP A 190 6.80 13.17 -16.77
CA ASP A 190 6.92 12.19 -17.85
C ASP A 190 7.29 10.77 -17.37
N TYR A 191 7.40 10.57 -16.05
CA TYR A 191 7.86 9.32 -15.47
C TYR A 191 6.81 8.68 -14.57
N TRP A 192 6.85 7.36 -14.59
CA TRP A 192 6.26 6.48 -13.60
C TRP A 192 7.33 6.08 -12.60
N TYR A 193 7.04 6.21 -11.31
CA TYR A 193 7.90 5.84 -10.21
C TYR A 193 7.30 4.63 -9.50
N LEU A 194 8.09 3.56 -9.39
CA LEU A 194 7.76 2.38 -8.61
C LEU A 194 8.56 2.44 -7.31
N MET A 195 7.87 2.74 -6.21
CA MET A 195 8.41 2.68 -4.86
C MET A 195 8.12 1.31 -4.27
N ILE A 196 9.07 0.74 -3.52
CA ILE A 196 8.90 -0.53 -2.82
C ILE A 196 9.49 -0.43 -1.41
N ALA A 197 9.05 -1.31 -0.53
CA ALA A 197 9.78 -1.72 0.65
C ALA A 197 10.66 -2.95 0.33
N GLU A 198 11.77 -3.10 1.04
CA GLU A 198 12.63 -4.29 0.97
C GLU A 198 13.52 -4.39 2.23
N GLY A 199 14.10 -5.56 2.46
CA GLY A 199 14.87 -5.89 3.67
C GLY A 199 14.02 -6.45 4.83
N GLY A 200 12.73 -6.68 4.59
CA GLY A 200 11.73 -7.12 5.57
C GLY A 200 11.30 -6.02 6.55
N THR A 201 10.15 -6.19 7.22
CA THR A 201 9.58 -5.22 8.18
C THR A 201 10.37 -5.05 9.50
N GLU A 202 11.49 -5.76 9.64
CA GLU A 202 12.38 -5.68 10.79
C GLU A 202 13.56 -4.71 10.57
N ARG A 203 14.68 -4.89 11.28
CA ARG A 203 15.84 -3.98 11.31
C ARG A 203 16.52 -3.77 9.96
N GLY A 204 16.24 -4.62 8.96
CA GLY A 204 16.72 -4.48 7.59
C GLY A 204 15.92 -3.50 6.73
N HIS A 205 14.75 -3.05 7.21
CA HIS A 205 13.77 -2.33 6.40
C HIS A 205 14.37 -1.12 5.68
N SER A 206 14.05 -1.04 4.40
CA SER A 206 14.52 -0.02 3.48
C SER A 206 13.42 0.29 2.47
N VAL A 207 13.33 1.56 2.08
CA VAL A 207 12.50 2.01 0.95
C VAL A 207 13.41 2.26 -0.23
N SER A 208 13.06 1.67 -1.35
CA SER A 208 13.76 1.85 -2.62
C SER A 208 12.81 2.32 -3.68
N ILE A 209 13.32 3.04 -4.68
CA ILE A 209 12.53 3.57 -5.77
C ILE A 209 13.21 3.32 -7.11
N ALA A 210 12.40 3.08 -8.13
CA ALA A 210 12.81 2.97 -9.52
C ALA A 210 11.88 3.84 -10.38
N ARG A 211 12.28 4.14 -11.62
CA ARG A 211 11.43 4.90 -12.56
C ARG A 211 11.49 4.35 -13.99
N GLY A 212 10.41 4.55 -14.72
CA GLY A 212 10.28 4.22 -16.14
C GLY A 212 9.36 5.22 -16.84
N THR A 213 9.23 5.12 -18.16
CA THR A 213 8.35 6.00 -18.96
C THR A 213 6.96 5.41 -19.22
N SER A 214 6.69 4.22 -18.69
CA SER A 214 5.41 3.49 -18.80
C SER A 214 5.06 2.89 -17.44
N PRO A 215 3.76 2.74 -17.10
CA PRO A 215 3.35 2.08 -15.86
C PRO A 215 3.86 0.62 -15.76
N ALA A 216 4.11 -0.01 -16.90
CA ALA A 216 4.64 -1.39 -16.98
C ALA A 216 6.18 -1.46 -17.06
N GLY A 217 6.88 -0.32 -16.93
CA GLY A 217 8.32 -0.25 -17.03
C GLY A 217 8.85 -0.29 -18.48
N PRO A 218 10.12 -0.72 -18.70
CA PRO A 218 11.05 -1.19 -17.68
C PRO A 218 11.39 -0.11 -16.65
N PHE A 219 11.64 -0.52 -15.40
CA PHE A 219 12.01 0.38 -14.32
C PHE A 219 13.52 0.36 -14.09
N GLU A 220 14.13 1.55 -14.12
CA GLU A 220 15.52 1.77 -13.74
C GLU A 220 15.60 2.18 -12.26
N GLY A 221 16.34 1.40 -11.46
CA GLY A 221 16.51 1.67 -10.03
C GLY A 221 17.26 2.97 -9.77
N ASN A 222 16.85 3.72 -8.74
CA ASN A 222 17.59 4.90 -8.31
C ASN A 222 19.02 4.50 -7.86
N PRO A 223 20.08 5.09 -8.43
CA PRO A 223 21.46 4.77 -8.06
C PRO A 223 21.79 5.11 -6.60
N ALA A 224 20.98 5.93 -5.93
CA ALA A 224 21.12 6.28 -4.52
C ALA A 224 20.25 5.42 -3.57
N ASN A 225 19.65 4.32 -4.04
CA ASN A 225 18.87 3.45 -3.17
C ASN A 225 19.71 2.86 -2.01
N PRO A 226 19.10 2.61 -0.84
CA PRO A 226 17.71 2.94 -0.49
C PRO A 226 17.52 4.44 -0.20
N ILE A 227 16.35 4.98 -0.55
CA ILE A 227 16.01 6.40 -0.32
C ILE A 227 15.59 6.69 1.12
N LEU A 228 15.19 5.68 1.88
CA LEU A 228 14.89 5.78 3.30
C LEU A 228 15.24 4.46 4.00
N SER A 229 16.05 4.53 5.05
CA SER A 229 16.31 3.38 5.92
C SER A 229 16.89 3.86 7.25
N ALA A 230 16.63 3.10 8.31
CA ALA A 230 17.33 3.22 9.60
C ALA A 230 18.24 2.02 9.89
N ARG A 231 18.40 1.11 8.91
CA ARG A 231 19.26 -0.07 9.04
C ARG A 231 20.68 0.35 9.43
N SER A 232 21.32 -0.49 10.24
CA SER A 232 22.70 -0.24 10.71
C SER A 232 22.86 1.06 11.53
N THR A 233 21.79 1.55 12.15
CA THR A 233 21.84 2.70 13.08
C THR A 233 21.28 2.36 14.46
N GLU A 234 21.65 3.15 15.47
CA GLU A 234 21.13 3.03 16.85
C GLU A 234 19.88 3.89 17.12
N ARG A 235 19.28 4.50 16.07
CA ARG A 235 18.21 5.48 16.21
C ARG A 235 17.00 4.92 16.99
N PRO A 236 16.25 5.76 17.73
CA PRO A 236 15.06 5.33 18.46
C PRO A 236 13.93 4.84 17.55
N SER A 237 13.77 5.46 16.37
CA SER A 237 12.88 5.02 15.30
C SER A 237 13.61 3.99 14.44
N ARG A 238 13.32 2.70 14.64
CA ARG A 238 14.21 1.62 14.19
C ARG A 238 13.90 1.06 12.81
N THR A 239 12.70 1.28 12.26
CA THR A 239 12.33 0.79 10.92
C THR A 239 11.34 1.77 10.26
N PRO A 240 11.74 2.74 9.43
CA PRO A 240 10.77 3.44 8.58
C PRO A 240 10.21 2.42 7.57
N ALA A 241 9.06 1.82 7.90
CA ALA A 241 8.38 0.77 7.15
C ALA A 241 7.33 1.31 6.18
N THR A 242 7.27 0.78 4.96
CA THR A 242 6.19 1.00 3.97
C THR A 242 5.93 2.48 3.64
N ALA A 243 6.54 2.99 2.58
CA ALA A 243 6.41 4.39 2.20
C ALA A 243 5.30 4.64 1.17
N THR A 244 4.22 5.32 1.58
CA THR A 244 3.30 5.96 0.62
C THR A 244 3.60 7.45 0.52
N SER A 245 3.58 8.01 -0.69
CA SER A 245 3.89 9.44 -0.90
C SER A 245 2.72 10.22 -1.47
N CYS A 246 2.45 11.40 -0.91
CA CYS A 246 1.46 12.34 -1.42
C CYS A 246 2.03 13.76 -1.49
N ARG A 247 1.48 14.60 -2.36
CA ARG A 247 1.88 16.01 -2.49
C ARG A 247 1.24 16.88 -1.40
N ARG A 248 1.98 17.87 -0.90
CA ARG A 248 1.42 18.95 -0.08
C ARG A 248 0.43 19.84 -0.87
N PRO A 249 -0.38 20.68 -0.19
CA PRO A 249 -1.50 21.39 -0.81
C PRO A 249 -1.13 22.30 -1.98
N THR A 250 0.07 22.89 -1.99
CA THR A 250 0.52 23.72 -3.10
C THR A 250 0.94 22.86 -4.30
N ALA A 251 0.55 23.23 -5.52
CA ALA A 251 0.94 22.51 -6.75
C ALA A 251 2.47 22.37 -6.96
N ALA A 252 3.25 23.20 -6.25
CA ALA A 252 4.72 23.18 -6.16
C ALA A 252 5.24 22.78 -4.75
N GLY A 253 4.39 22.24 -3.89
CA GLY A 253 4.72 21.85 -2.52
C GLY A 253 5.59 20.60 -2.46
N PRO A 254 6.40 20.43 -1.40
CA PRO A 254 7.27 19.26 -1.26
C PRO A 254 6.43 17.98 -1.15
N TRP A 255 6.95 16.89 -1.70
CA TRP A 255 6.43 15.54 -1.46
C TRP A 255 6.64 15.14 0.00
N CYS A 256 5.66 14.46 0.59
CA CYS A 256 5.79 13.83 1.90
C CYS A 256 5.65 12.33 1.73
N SER A 257 6.48 11.57 2.45
CA SER A 257 6.41 10.11 2.52
C SER A 257 6.03 9.69 3.93
N TRP A 258 5.13 8.72 4.03
CA TRP A 258 4.60 8.17 5.28
C TRP A 258 5.18 6.80 5.47
N ALA A 259 5.81 6.55 6.61
CA ALA A 259 6.35 5.24 6.95
C ALA A 259 6.01 4.91 8.41
N CYS A 260 5.67 3.65 8.69
CA CYS A 260 5.54 3.11 10.04
C CYS A 260 6.94 2.97 10.68
N GLY A 261 7.03 2.75 11.99
CA GLY A 261 8.26 2.27 12.62
C GLY A 261 8.16 2.14 14.13
N PRO A 262 8.70 1.07 14.73
CA PRO A 262 8.66 0.85 16.16
C PRO A 262 9.54 1.87 16.85
N ARG A 263 9.07 2.30 18.02
CA ARG A 263 9.83 3.09 18.98
C ARG A 263 10.37 2.14 20.05
N ALA A 264 11.69 2.17 20.27
CA ALA A 264 12.33 1.48 21.39
C ALA A 264 12.02 2.18 22.72
#